data_AF-A0A0F9GDX2-F1
#
_entry.id   AF-A0A0F9GDX2-F1
#
_cell.length_a   1.000
_cell.length_b   1.000
_cell.length_c   1.000
_cell.angle_alpha   90.00
_cell.angle_beta   90.00
_cell.angle_gamma   90.00
#
_symmetry.space_group_name_H-M   'P 1'
#
loop_
_entity.id
_entity.type
_entity.pdbx_description
1 polymer ?
#
loop_
_entity_poly.entity_id
_entity_poly.type
_entity_poly.pdbx_seq_one_letter_code
_entity_poly.pdbx_strand_id
1 'polypeptide(L)'
;INVPIGRARRLVQELSLTPSHNVLLVGAAFGWEAEALIGLGIPVTCMDSSSWIHAVKGTGEAGEIEAALDLAGVTSGHALRQSFLGKLVAGPRATETILEEDGLSRGSRQRIRNKGTFTHIVTSSVLPWLHDDEAVNLSDALRQINVASQIVHYVQFYKDAAAAKPEPAPFLNWKRIVGTEPVVDRLTDQAWYTTNSWPTLLPNDTFIGV
;
A
#
# COMPACT_ATOMS: atom_id res chain seq x y z
N ILE A 1 12.18 -13.27 -6.22
CA ILE A 1 10.88 -12.89 -6.85
C ILE A 1 10.62 -11.44 -6.50
N ASN A 2 10.31 -10.59 -7.48
CA ASN A 2 10.05 -9.16 -7.27
C ASN A 2 8.79 -9.04 -6.38
N VAL A 3 8.93 -8.67 -5.10
CA VAL A 3 7.83 -8.70 -4.11
C VAL A 3 6.54 -8.00 -4.63
N PRO A 4 6.62 -6.85 -5.31
CA PRO A 4 5.44 -6.19 -5.88
C PRO A 4 4.69 -7.03 -6.93
N ILE A 5 5.38 -7.70 -7.85
CA ILE A 5 4.71 -8.52 -8.89
C ILE A 5 4.06 -9.77 -8.29
N GLY A 6 4.65 -10.35 -7.24
CA GLY A 6 4.07 -11.48 -6.53
C GLY A 6 2.75 -11.10 -5.86
N ARG A 7 2.72 -9.94 -5.20
CA ARG A 7 1.51 -9.40 -4.55
C ARG A 7 0.42 -9.03 -5.57
N ALA A 8 0.78 -8.32 -6.64
CA ALA A 8 -0.15 -7.97 -7.72
C ALA A 8 -0.81 -9.19 -8.36
N ARG A 9 -0.02 -10.24 -8.68
CA ARG A 9 -0.57 -11.50 -9.22
C ARG A 9 -1.55 -12.16 -8.26
N ARG A 10 -1.25 -12.15 -6.96
CA ARG A 10 -2.16 -12.68 -5.96
C ARG A 10 -3.46 -11.90 -5.89
N LEU A 11 -3.40 -10.56 -5.89
CA LEU A 11 -4.61 -9.73 -5.95
C LEU A 11 -5.46 -10.04 -7.19
N VAL A 12 -4.83 -10.15 -8.36
CA VAL A 12 -5.52 -10.52 -9.60
C VAL A 12 -6.20 -11.88 -9.48
N GLN A 13 -5.51 -12.87 -8.90
CA GLN A 13 -6.04 -14.22 -8.74
C GLN A 13 -7.21 -14.28 -7.74
N GLU A 14 -7.02 -13.70 -6.55
CA GLU A 14 -7.99 -13.79 -5.44
C GLU A 14 -9.27 -12.99 -5.73
N LEU A 15 -9.15 -11.87 -6.46
CA LEU A 15 -10.29 -11.02 -6.81
C LEU A 15 -10.77 -11.25 -8.25
N SER A 16 -10.17 -12.18 -8.99
CA SER A 16 -10.45 -12.40 -10.42
C SER A 16 -10.43 -11.10 -11.24
N LEU A 17 -9.43 -10.24 -10.99
CA LEU A 17 -9.34 -8.94 -11.66
C LEU A 17 -9.10 -9.12 -13.15
N THR A 18 -9.68 -8.20 -13.91
CA THR A 18 -9.61 -8.13 -15.38
C THR A 18 -9.45 -6.67 -15.79
N PRO A 19 -9.09 -6.38 -17.05
CA PRO A 19 -8.96 -5.01 -17.54
C PRO A 19 -10.23 -4.16 -17.46
N SER A 20 -11.42 -4.75 -17.25
CA SER A 20 -12.66 -3.99 -17.04
C SER A 20 -12.83 -3.49 -15.60
N HIS A 21 -11.98 -3.93 -14.68
CA HIS A 21 -11.98 -3.46 -13.30
C HIS A 21 -11.15 -2.18 -13.18
N ASN A 22 -11.47 -1.36 -12.19
CA ASN A 22 -10.67 -0.18 -11.85
C ASN A 22 -10.40 -0.20 -10.35
N VAL A 23 -9.13 -0.23 -9.98
CA VAL A 23 -8.68 -0.43 -8.60
C VAL A 23 -8.20 0.89 -8.02
N LEU A 24 -8.73 1.28 -6.87
CA LEU A 24 -8.10 2.27 -6.00
C LEU A 24 -7.18 1.54 -5.03
N LEU A 25 -5.86 1.76 -5.13
CA LEU A 25 -4.87 1.22 -4.22
C LEU A 25 -4.56 2.24 -3.11
N VAL A 26 -4.88 1.88 -1.87
CA VAL A 26 -4.73 2.72 -0.68
C VAL A 26 -3.51 2.27 0.12
N GLY A 27 -2.67 3.22 0.52
CA GLY A 27 -1.36 2.91 1.11
C GLY A 27 -0.40 2.37 0.06
N ALA A 28 -0.39 3.00 -1.12
CA ALA A 28 0.38 2.53 -2.27
C ALA A 28 1.90 2.65 -2.08
N ALA A 29 2.35 3.26 -0.99
CA ALA A 29 3.72 3.62 -0.73
C ALA A 29 4.31 4.35 -1.95
N PHE A 30 5.40 3.86 -2.53
CA PHE A 30 5.99 4.46 -3.73
C PHE A 30 5.31 4.05 -5.06
N GLY A 31 4.30 3.18 -5.05
CA GLY A 31 3.52 2.82 -6.24
C GLY A 31 4.00 1.58 -7.01
N TRP A 32 4.98 0.82 -6.51
CA TRP A 32 5.46 -0.38 -7.21
C TRP A 32 4.40 -1.46 -7.40
N GLU A 33 3.48 -1.60 -6.45
CA GLU A 33 2.37 -2.55 -6.59
C GLU A 33 1.36 -2.07 -7.63
N ALA A 34 1.17 -0.74 -7.76
CA ALA A 34 0.34 -0.17 -8.82
C ALA A 34 0.95 -0.42 -10.20
N GLU A 35 2.26 -0.20 -10.38
CA GLU A 35 2.96 -0.53 -11.63
C GLU A 35 2.83 -2.01 -11.99
N ALA A 36 2.98 -2.89 -10.98
CA ALA A 36 2.86 -4.31 -11.19
C ALA A 36 1.45 -4.70 -11.65
N LEU A 37 0.40 -4.10 -11.09
CA LEU A 37 -0.99 -4.31 -11.52
C LEU A 37 -1.25 -3.75 -12.92
N ILE A 38 -0.72 -2.55 -13.23
CA ILE A 38 -0.82 -1.93 -14.56
C ILE A 38 -0.12 -2.79 -15.61
N GLY A 39 1.07 -3.33 -15.29
CA GLY A 39 1.79 -4.28 -16.14
C GLY A 39 1.05 -5.60 -16.38
N LEU A 40 0.09 -5.95 -15.52
CA LEU A 40 -0.83 -7.08 -15.70
C LEU A 40 -2.13 -6.67 -16.43
N GLY A 41 -2.24 -5.43 -16.88
CA GLY A 41 -3.40 -4.90 -17.61
C GLY A 41 -4.55 -4.44 -16.72
N ILE A 42 -4.32 -4.23 -15.42
CA ILE A 42 -5.33 -3.74 -14.49
C ILE A 42 -5.23 -2.21 -14.34
N PRO A 43 -6.30 -1.46 -14.66
CA PRO A 43 -6.38 -0.03 -14.34
C PRO A 43 -6.26 0.22 -12.83
N VAL A 44 -5.34 1.09 -12.43
CA VAL A 44 -5.10 1.45 -11.03
C VAL A 44 -5.02 2.97 -10.87
N THR A 45 -5.66 3.48 -9.82
CA THR A 45 -5.37 4.77 -9.21
C THR A 45 -4.77 4.51 -7.83
N CYS A 46 -3.72 5.23 -7.44
CA CYS A 46 -3.04 4.96 -6.19
C CYS A 46 -2.98 6.19 -5.27
N MET A 47 -3.07 5.98 -3.96
CA MET A 47 -3.03 7.04 -2.95
C MET A 47 -2.23 6.62 -1.72
N ASP A 48 -1.64 7.61 -1.06
CA ASP A 48 -0.92 7.47 0.19
C ASP A 48 -1.00 8.80 0.96
N SER A 49 -1.02 8.74 2.29
CA SER A 49 -1.09 9.93 3.15
C SER A 49 0.26 10.33 3.76
N SER A 50 1.31 9.54 3.54
CA SER A 50 2.62 9.79 4.12
C SER A 50 3.29 11.02 3.50
N SER A 51 3.41 12.08 4.30
CA SER A 51 4.11 13.31 3.90
C SER A 51 5.56 13.06 3.50
N TRP A 52 6.22 12.08 4.13
CA TRP A 52 7.57 11.67 3.74
C TRP A 52 7.58 11.13 2.32
N ILE A 53 6.65 10.22 1.98
CA ILE A 53 6.56 9.65 0.63
C ILE A 53 6.34 10.77 -0.39
N HIS A 54 5.42 11.69 -0.15
CA HIS A 54 5.18 12.81 -1.08
C HIS A 54 6.37 13.78 -1.17
N ALA A 55 7.09 13.97 -0.08
CA ALA A 55 8.31 14.79 -0.07
C ALA A 55 9.46 14.14 -0.85
N VAL A 56 9.58 12.81 -0.85
CA VAL A 56 10.69 12.11 -1.51
C VAL A 56 10.34 11.48 -2.86
N LYS A 57 9.06 11.30 -3.17
CA LYS A 57 8.59 10.76 -4.44
C LYS A 57 9.02 11.70 -5.57
N GLY A 58 9.72 11.16 -6.54
CA GLY A 58 10.27 11.93 -7.65
C GLY A 58 11.52 12.76 -7.31
N THR A 59 11.95 12.82 -6.04
CA THR A 59 13.25 13.43 -5.68
C THR A 59 14.38 12.52 -6.13
N GLY A 60 15.08 12.91 -7.19
CA GLY A 60 16.26 12.18 -7.68
C GLY A 60 17.46 12.39 -6.77
N GLU A 61 18.29 11.36 -6.60
CA GLU A 61 19.69 11.54 -6.19
C GLU A 61 20.53 12.16 -7.32
N ALA A 62 19.89 12.47 -8.47
CA ALA A 62 20.54 13.00 -9.66
C ALA A 62 21.39 14.24 -9.34
N GLY A 63 20.91 15.17 -8.51
CA GLY A 63 21.69 16.34 -8.11
C GLY A 63 22.94 15.99 -7.30
N GLU A 64 22.82 15.07 -6.35
CA GLU A 64 23.95 14.61 -5.51
C GLU A 64 24.96 13.79 -6.33
N ILE A 65 24.46 12.96 -7.26
CA ILE A 65 25.29 12.14 -8.14
C ILE A 65 25.96 12.99 -9.21
N GLU A 66 25.28 14.00 -9.75
CA GLU A 66 25.90 14.99 -10.64
C GLU A 66 27.04 15.72 -9.92
N ALA A 67 26.81 16.19 -8.70
CA ALA A 67 27.85 16.82 -7.89
C ALA A 67 29.04 15.87 -7.61
N ALA A 68 28.78 14.59 -7.32
CA ALA A 68 29.82 13.59 -7.12
C ALA A 68 30.61 13.28 -8.41
N LEU A 69 29.94 13.22 -9.56
CA LEU A 69 30.57 13.02 -10.87
C LEU A 69 31.45 14.22 -11.26
N ASP A 70 30.98 15.44 -10.99
CA ASP A 70 31.77 16.66 -11.18
C ASP A 70 33.02 16.68 -10.28
N LEU A 71 32.88 16.31 -9.00
CA LEU A 71 34.00 16.20 -8.07
C LEU A 71 35.02 15.13 -8.51
N ALA A 72 34.55 14.05 -9.14
CA ALA A 72 35.39 12.99 -9.70
C ALA A 72 36.00 13.32 -11.08
N GLY A 73 35.72 14.49 -11.64
CA GLY A 73 36.24 14.92 -12.96
C GLY A 73 35.55 14.25 -14.16
N VAL A 74 34.40 13.61 -13.97
CA VAL A 74 33.62 12.97 -15.03
C VAL A 74 32.77 14.03 -15.72
N THR A 75 33.29 14.63 -16.79
CA THR A 75 32.63 15.75 -17.49
C THR A 75 31.30 15.37 -18.15
N SER A 76 30.47 16.39 -18.45
CA SER A 76 29.13 16.24 -19.04
C SER A 76 29.10 15.49 -20.39
N GLY A 77 30.19 15.52 -21.16
CA GLY A 77 30.33 14.82 -22.43
C GLY A 77 30.77 13.35 -22.31
N HIS A 78 31.06 12.88 -21.10
CA HIS A 78 31.56 11.52 -20.89
C HIS A 78 30.41 10.50 -21.01
N ALA A 79 30.53 9.54 -21.93
CA ALA A 79 29.46 8.56 -22.22
C ALA A 79 29.00 7.76 -20.98
N LEU A 80 29.90 7.53 -20.02
CA LEU A 80 29.55 6.91 -18.73
C LEU A 80 28.62 7.78 -17.89
N ARG A 81 28.73 9.12 -17.92
CA ARG A 81 27.84 10.03 -17.17
C ARG A 81 26.40 9.88 -17.64
N GLN A 82 26.18 9.87 -18.95
CA GLN A 82 24.86 9.65 -19.54
C GLN A 82 24.33 8.23 -19.23
N SER A 83 25.20 7.22 -19.21
CA SER A 83 24.81 5.86 -18.80
C SER A 83 24.42 5.76 -17.32
N PHE A 84 25.13 6.44 -16.42
CA PHE A 84 24.82 6.46 -14.98
C PHE A 84 23.54 7.23 -14.70
N LEU A 85 23.38 8.44 -15.24
CA LEU A 85 22.17 9.23 -15.07
C LEU A 85 20.94 8.55 -15.72
N GLY A 86 21.12 7.92 -16.88
CA GLY A 86 20.08 7.12 -17.52
C GLY A 86 19.61 5.93 -16.67
N LYS A 87 20.52 5.28 -15.92
CA LYS A 87 20.16 4.21 -14.96
C LYS A 87 19.47 4.70 -13.69
N LEU A 88 19.63 5.97 -13.32
CA LEU A 88 18.88 6.58 -12.21
C LEU A 88 17.46 6.90 -12.63
N VAL A 89 17.28 7.39 -13.85
CA VAL A 89 15.97 7.71 -14.43
C VAL A 89 15.19 6.43 -14.79
N ALA A 90 15.86 5.40 -15.30
CA ALA A 90 15.31 4.08 -15.56
C ALA A 90 15.50 3.09 -14.39
N GLY A 91 15.81 3.60 -13.19
CA GLY A 91 16.14 2.80 -12.01
C GLY A 91 14.92 2.06 -11.43
N PRO A 92 15.08 1.37 -10.29
CA PRO A 92 14.03 0.56 -9.66
C PRO A 92 12.89 1.39 -9.05
N ARG A 93 12.74 2.66 -9.42
CA ARG A 93 11.77 3.58 -8.84
C ARG A 93 10.46 3.46 -9.59
N ALA A 94 9.37 3.34 -8.84
CA ALA A 94 8.06 3.43 -9.45
C ALA A 94 7.80 4.85 -9.97
N THR A 95 7.25 4.93 -11.17
CA THR A 95 6.88 6.10 -11.94
C THR A 95 5.44 6.55 -11.70
N GLU A 96 4.60 5.68 -11.13
CA GLU A 96 3.19 5.97 -10.88
C GLU A 96 3.00 7.19 -9.99
N THR A 97 2.03 8.03 -10.38
CA THR A 97 1.60 9.19 -9.59
C THR A 97 0.73 8.72 -8.43
N ILE A 98 1.10 9.15 -7.22
CA ILE A 98 0.38 8.83 -6.00
C ILE A 98 -0.39 10.08 -5.58
N LEU A 99 -1.68 9.92 -5.29
CA LEU A 99 -2.48 11.01 -4.74
C LEU A 99 -2.13 11.22 -3.26
N GLU A 100 -1.91 12.48 -2.86
CA GLU A 100 -1.74 12.88 -1.45
C GLU A 100 -3.11 12.95 -0.76
N GLU A 101 -3.67 11.77 -0.47
CA GLU A 101 -5.04 11.62 0.02
C GLU A 101 -5.14 10.46 1.02
N ASP A 102 -6.01 10.63 2.01
CA ASP A 102 -6.30 9.63 3.05
C ASP A 102 -7.73 9.06 2.95
N GLY A 103 -8.62 9.71 2.21
CA GLY A 103 -10.04 9.36 2.14
C GLY A 103 -10.85 9.70 3.40
N LEU A 104 -10.24 10.19 4.47
CA LEU A 104 -10.89 10.42 5.77
C LEU A 104 -11.75 11.70 5.77
N SER A 105 -11.34 12.72 5.03
CA SER A 105 -12.13 13.96 4.88
C SER A 105 -13.06 13.93 3.66
N ARG A 106 -14.19 14.66 3.73
CA ARG A 106 -15.12 14.80 2.59
C ARG A 106 -14.40 15.39 1.35
N GLY A 107 -13.49 16.32 1.57
CA GLY A 107 -12.67 16.93 0.52
C GLY A 107 -11.75 15.91 -0.14
N SER A 108 -11.06 15.09 0.65
CA SER A 108 -10.21 14.02 0.14
C SER A 108 -11.00 13.02 -0.71
N ARG A 109 -12.14 12.53 -0.19
CA ARG A 109 -13.02 11.62 -0.95
C ARG A 109 -13.50 12.22 -2.26
N GLN A 110 -13.77 13.52 -2.31
CA GLN A 110 -14.17 14.17 -3.55
C GLN A 110 -13.03 14.20 -4.58
N ARG A 111 -11.80 14.50 -4.15
CA ARG A 111 -10.64 14.52 -5.05
C ARG A 111 -10.31 13.13 -5.58
N ILE A 112 -10.49 12.09 -4.76
CA ILE A 112 -10.37 10.69 -5.18
C ILE A 112 -11.46 10.34 -6.22
N ARG A 113 -12.74 10.66 -5.96
CA ARG A 113 -13.84 10.43 -6.93
C ARG A 113 -13.63 11.13 -8.27
N ASN A 114 -13.00 12.31 -8.26
CA ASN A 114 -12.69 13.04 -9.50
C ASN A 114 -11.68 12.30 -10.40
N LYS A 115 -11.00 11.27 -9.90
CA LYS A 115 -10.10 10.42 -10.70
C LYS A 115 -10.82 9.28 -11.41
N GLY A 116 -12.03 8.93 -10.97
CA GLY A 116 -12.88 7.97 -11.64
C GLY A 116 -13.75 7.16 -10.70
N THR A 117 -14.41 6.16 -11.29
CA THR A 117 -15.20 5.16 -10.56
C THR A 117 -14.37 3.91 -10.35
N PHE A 118 -14.36 3.39 -9.13
CA PHE A 118 -13.61 2.19 -8.76
C PHE A 118 -14.54 0.99 -8.61
N THR A 119 -14.12 -0.17 -9.09
CA THR A 119 -14.82 -1.45 -8.81
C THR A 119 -14.29 -2.07 -7.53
N HIS A 120 -13.01 -1.85 -7.22
CA HIS A 120 -12.36 -2.32 -6.00
C HIS A 120 -11.59 -1.18 -5.33
N ILE A 121 -11.68 -1.11 -4.01
CA ILE A 121 -10.82 -0.27 -3.18
C ILE A 121 -9.99 -1.22 -2.31
N VAL A 122 -8.69 -1.26 -2.56
CA VAL A 122 -7.76 -2.20 -1.96
C VAL A 122 -6.82 -1.46 -1.03
N THR A 123 -6.86 -1.77 0.27
CA THR A 123 -5.80 -1.32 1.19
C THR A 123 -4.61 -2.26 1.14
N SER A 124 -3.42 -1.69 0.99
CA SER A 124 -2.16 -2.40 0.83
C SER A 124 -1.40 -2.41 2.15
N SER A 125 -1.64 -3.43 2.98
CA SER A 125 -1.00 -3.61 4.29
C SER A 125 -1.12 -2.39 5.22
N VAL A 126 -2.23 -1.66 5.12
CA VAL A 126 -2.50 -0.45 5.94
C VAL A 126 -3.07 -0.80 7.31
N LEU A 127 -4.10 -1.65 7.34
CA LEU A 127 -4.85 -1.98 8.57
C LEU A 127 -3.98 -2.48 9.73
N PRO A 128 -2.92 -3.29 9.52
CA PRO A 128 -2.02 -3.70 10.59
C PRO A 128 -1.28 -2.54 11.28
N TRP A 129 -1.32 -1.31 10.75
CA TRP A 129 -0.71 -0.13 11.37
C TRP A 129 -1.71 0.75 12.12
N LEU A 130 -2.98 0.37 12.11
CA LEU A 130 -4.09 1.15 12.67
C LEU A 130 -4.66 0.46 13.90
N HIS A 131 -5.11 1.26 14.86
CA HIS A 131 -5.98 0.77 15.92
C HIS A 131 -7.34 0.28 15.36
N ASP A 132 -8.10 -0.46 16.17
CA ASP A 132 -9.40 -1.01 15.74
C ASP A 132 -10.38 0.08 15.31
N ASP A 133 -10.46 1.17 16.06
CA ASP A 133 -11.31 2.33 15.74
C ASP A 133 -10.85 3.06 14.47
N GLU A 134 -9.54 3.22 14.29
CA GLU A 134 -8.95 3.80 13.09
C GLU A 134 -9.20 2.95 11.85
N ALA A 135 -9.12 1.62 11.96
CA ALA A 135 -9.41 0.69 10.88
C ALA A 135 -10.89 0.72 10.47
N VAL A 136 -11.81 0.79 11.46
CA VAL A 136 -13.25 0.98 11.21
C VAL A 136 -13.51 2.31 10.52
N ASN A 137 -12.96 3.40 11.06
CA ASN A 137 -13.12 4.74 10.49
C ASN A 137 -12.60 4.82 9.05
N LEU A 138 -11.45 4.20 8.77
CA LEU A 138 -10.91 4.13 7.42
C LEU A 138 -11.83 3.32 6.49
N SER A 139 -12.25 2.11 6.87
CA SER A 139 -13.13 1.28 6.03
C SER A 139 -14.44 2.02 5.70
N ASP A 140 -15.08 2.63 6.70
CA ASP A 140 -16.32 3.40 6.51
C ASP A 140 -16.11 4.61 5.59
N ALA A 141 -14.97 5.29 5.71
CA ALA A 141 -14.62 6.39 4.82
C ALA A 141 -14.38 5.91 3.38
N LEU A 142 -13.73 4.77 3.18
CA LEU A 142 -13.49 4.18 1.86
C LEU A 142 -14.81 3.77 1.17
N ARG A 143 -15.79 3.22 1.90
CA ARG A 143 -17.13 2.95 1.35
C ARG A 143 -17.84 4.19 0.83
N GLN A 144 -17.56 5.36 1.42
CA GLN A 144 -18.13 6.64 0.99
C GLN A 144 -17.45 7.23 -0.26
N ILE A 145 -16.33 6.65 -0.72
CA ILE A 145 -15.73 7.04 -2.01
C ILE A 145 -16.66 6.56 -3.12
N ASN A 146 -16.90 5.26 -3.18
CA ASN A 146 -17.78 4.62 -4.15
C ASN A 146 -18.59 3.48 -3.48
N VAL A 147 -19.90 3.69 -3.33
CA VAL A 147 -20.79 2.73 -2.62
C VAL A 147 -20.83 1.36 -3.28
N ALA A 148 -20.66 1.29 -4.61
CA ALA A 148 -20.68 0.05 -5.36
C ALA A 148 -19.32 -0.69 -5.39
N SER A 149 -18.26 -0.11 -4.83
CA SER A 149 -16.95 -0.76 -4.81
C SER A 149 -16.90 -1.89 -3.78
N GLN A 150 -16.27 -2.99 -4.15
CA GLN A 150 -15.84 -3.98 -3.17
C GLN A 150 -14.65 -3.42 -2.39
N ILE A 151 -14.76 -3.41 -1.05
CA ILE A 151 -13.67 -3.04 -0.17
C ILE A 151 -12.85 -4.29 0.16
N VAL A 152 -11.55 -4.22 -0.09
CA VAL A 152 -10.61 -5.32 0.10
C VAL A 152 -9.43 -4.85 0.95
N HIS A 153 -9.04 -5.65 1.92
CA HIS A 153 -7.86 -5.39 2.74
C HIS A 153 -6.83 -6.50 2.55
N TYR A 154 -5.69 -6.12 1.99
CA TYR A 154 -4.54 -7.00 1.85
C TYR A 154 -3.66 -6.86 3.08
N VAL A 155 -3.82 -7.77 4.04
CA VAL A 155 -3.36 -7.60 5.42
C VAL A 155 -2.23 -8.57 5.76
N GLN A 156 -1.21 -8.08 6.46
CA GLN A 156 -0.38 -8.99 7.23
C GLN A 156 -1.23 -9.51 8.40
N PHE A 157 -1.28 -10.83 8.55
CA PHE A 157 -2.18 -11.48 9.49
C PHE A 157 -1.42 -12.28 10.53
N TYR A 158 -2.07 -12.47 11.68
CA TYR A 158 -1.50 -13.26 12.76
C TYR A 158 -1.33 -14.72 12.32
N LYS A 159 -0.10 -15.23 12.44
CA LYS A 159 0.26 -16.61 12.15
C LYS A 159 0.55 -17.32 13.46
N ASP A 160 -0.28 -18.31 13.84
CA ASP A 160 -0.15 -19.01 15.13
C ASP A 160 1.24 -19.66 15.32
N ALA A 161 1.90 -20.07 14.23
CA ALA A 161 3.27 -20.58 14.26
C ALA A 161 4.31 -19.55 14.77
N ALA A 162 3.98 -18.26 14.78
CA ALA A 162 4.82 -17.19 15.30
C ALA A 162 4.48 -16.80 16.75
N ALA A 163 3.45 -17.38 17.35
CA ALA A 163 2.93 -17.01 18.69
C ALA A 163 3.98 -17.05 19.81
N ALA A 164 4.94 -17.97 19.74
CA ALA A 164 5.97 -18.12 20.75
C ALA A 164 7.10 -17.07 20.66
N LYS A 165 7.12 -16.26 19.60
CA LYS A 165 8.19 -15.28 19.37
C LYS A 165 7.82 -13.93 19.99
N PRO A 166 8.76 -13.24 20.66
CA PRO A 166 8.57 -11.84 21.03
C PRO A 166 8.34 -11.01 19.76
N GLU A 167 7.32 -10.15 19.80
CA GLU A 167 7.09 -9.22 18.72
C GLU A 167 8.13 -8.08 18.76
N PRO A 168 8.83 -7.79 17.65
CA PRO A 168 9.68 -6.62 17.56
C PRO A 168 8.82 -5.37 17.46
N ALA A 169 9.22 -4.28 18.15
CA ALA A 169 8.59 -2.98 17.94
C ALA A 169 8.81 -2.48 16.49
N PRO A 170 7.86 -1.72 15.91
CA PRO A 170 6.56 -1.32 16.49
C PRO A 170 5.55 -2.47 16.54
N PHE A 171 4.67 -2.46 17.55
CA PHE A 171 3.59 -3.44 17.67
C PHE A 171 2.52 -3.18 16.59
N LEU A 172 2.26 -4.16 15.73
CA LEU A 172 1.22 -4.07 14.69
C LEU A 172 -0.15 -4.40 15.27
N ASN A 173 -1.26 -4.20 14.53
CA ASN A 173 -2.60 -4.70 14.84
C ASN A 173 -2.74 -6.14 14.34
N TRP A 174 -2.31 -7.11 15.14
CA TRP A 174 -2.39 -8.50 14.75
C TRP A 174 -3.80 -9.03 14.90
N LYS A 175 -4.41 -9.37 13.77
CA LYS A 175 -5.66 -10.12 13.74
C LYS A 175 -5.57 -11.30 12.81
N ARG A 176 -6.38 -12.32 13.09
CA ARG A 176 -6.57 -13.45 12.18
C ARG A 176 -7.49 -13.04 11.03
N ILE A 177 -7.34 -13.71 9.89
CA ILE A 177 -8.29 -13.62 8.76
C ILE A 177 -9.39 -14.70 8.84
N VAL A 178 -9.25 -15.67 9.74
CA VAL A 178 -10.22 -16.75 10.01
C VAL A 178 -10.20 -17.09 11.51
N GLY A 179 -11.36 -17.39 12.09
CA GLY A 179 -11.52 -17.83 13.48
C GLY A 179 -11.69 -16.69 14.50
N THR A 180 -12.17 -17.02 15.70
CA THR A 180 -12.50 -16.06 16.78
C THR A 180 -11.63 -16.15 18.02
N GLU A 181 -10.73 -17.13 18.06
CA GLU A 181 -9.81 -17.35 19.18
C GLU A 181 -9.00 -16.07 19.49
N PRO A 182 -8.56 -15.86 20.74
CA PRO A 182 -7.62 -14.79 21.07
C PRO A 182 -6.26 -15.00 20.40
N VAL A 183 -5.65 -13.90 19.99
CA VAL A 183 -4.24 -13.89 19.56
C VAL A 183 -3.41 -14.18 20.81
N VAL A 184 -2.55 -15.22 20.77
CA VAL A 184 -1.95 -15.82 21.98
C VAL A 184 -1.20 -14.79 22.83
N ASP A 185 -1.86 -14.40 23.94
CA ASP A 185 -1.38 -14.00 25.27
C ASP A 185 -0.31 -12.89 25.43
N ARG A 186 0.12 -12.21 24.37
CA ARG A 186 1.00 -11.01 24.49
C ARG A 186 0.39 -9.71 23.97
N LEU A 187 -0.73 -9.79 23.26
CA LEU A 187 -1.28 -8.67 22.48
C LEU A 187 -2.70 -8.27 22.90
N THR A 188 -3.41 -9.15 23.59
CA THR A 188 -4.68 -8.82 24.26
C THR A 188 -4.53 -7.73 25.33
N ASP A 189 -3.29 -7.46 25.77
CA ASP A 189 -2.97 -6.41 26.76
C ASP A 189 -2.92 -5.00 26.14
N GLN A 190 -2.88 -4.89 24.81
CA GLN A 190 -2.96 -3.60 24.14
C GLN A 190 -4.41 -3.11 24.14
N ALA A 191 -4.68 -1.96 24.76
CA ALA A 191 -6.04 -1.44 24.96
C ALA A 191 -6.87 -1.25 23.67
N TRP A 192 -6.20 -1.19 22.52
CA TRP A 192 -6.80 -0.99 21.20
C TRP A 192 -7.12 -2.29 20.46
N TYR A 193 -6.76 -3.46 21.02
CA TYR A 193 -7.12 -4.79 20.51
C TYR A 193 -8.47 -5.24 21.05
N THR A 194 -9.55 -4.71 20.49
CA THR A 194 -10.91 -5.04 20.94
C THR A 194 -11.49 -6.28 20.27
N THR A 195 -10.88 -6.70 19.15
CA THR A 195 -11.30 -7.87 18.36
C THR A 195 -10.12 -8.73 17.95
N ASN A 196 -10.34 -10.04 17.81
CA ASN A 196 -9.27 -11.00 17.47
C ASN A 196 -9.12 -11.27 15.97
N SER A 197 -10.11 -10.89 15.17
CA SER A 197 -10.17 -11.22 13.75
C SER A 197 -10.63 -10.03 12.92
N TRP A 198 -10.04 -9.90 11.74
CA TRP A 198 -10.39 -8.89 10.76
C TRP A 198 -11.86 -8.99 10.32
N PRO A 199 -12.41 -10.19 10.01
CA PRO A 199 -13.84 -10.33 9.69
C PRO A 199 -14.79 -9.98 10.84
N THR A 200 -14.36 -10.12 12.10
CA THR A 200 -15.17 -9.65 13.24
C THR A 200 -15.18 -8.13 13.32
N LEU A 201 -14.04 -7.48 13.09
CA LEU A 201 -13.93 -6.03 13.14
C LEU A 201 -14.67 -5.35 11.98
N LEU A 202 -14.50 -5.85 10.75
CA LEU A 202 -15.09 -5.29 9.54
C LEU A 202 -15.86 -6.39 8.77
N PRO A 203 -17.09 -6.73 9.21
CA PRO A 203 -17.82 -7.90 8.69
C PRO A 203 -18.27 -7.78 7.24
N ASN A 204 -18.25 -6.58 6.67
CA ASN A 204 -18.67 -6.31 5.29
C ASN A 204 -17.48 -6.20 4.31
N ASP A 205 -16.26 -6.51 4.76
CA ASP A 205 -15.04 -6.39 3.93
C ASP A 205 -14.45 -7.73 3.55
N THR A 206 -13.70 -7.72 2.45
CA THR A 206 -12.93 -8.88 1.99
C THR A 206 -11.50 -8.78 2.49
N PHE A 207 -10.96 -9.89 3.00
CA PHE A 207 -9.59 -9.95 3.51
C PHE A 207 -8.75 -10.94 2.72
N ILE A 208 -7.54 -10.52 2.34
CA ILE A 208 -6.55 -11.38 1.70
C ILE A 208 -5.26 -11.26 2.52
N GLY A 209 -4.75 -12.39 3.03
CA GLY A 209 -3.59 -12.40 3.92
C GLY A 209 -2.25 -12.44 3.18
N VAL A 210 -1.21 -11.73 3.64
CA VAL A 210 0.16 -11.72 3.04
C VAL A 210 1.18 -12.61 3.76
#